data_AF-A0A0L8H2J0-F1
#
_entry.id   AF-A0A0L8H2J0-F1
#
_cell.length_a   1.000
_cell.length_b   1.000
_cell.length_c   1.000
_cell.angle_alpha   90.00
_cell.angle_beta   90.00
_cell.angle_gamma   90.00
#
_symmetry.space_group_name_H-M   'P 1'
#
loop_
_entity.id
_entity.type
_entity.pdbx_description
1 polymer ?
#
loop_
_entity_poly.entity_id
_entity_poly.type
_entity_poly.pdbx_seq_one_letter_code
_entity_poly.pdbx_strand_id
1 'polypeptide(L)'
;MPSNTIKAPYCLRDKDDDDDDDVPGKQITIGEWIYNRDLGFIQRAKYRHGRIVIPSTGVYFIYSQVSFLEVVDIKQGNSKPPSTTSPSLSHYLYRYNLIYPHGGEETLIQNSITKCWGHNKSFGEYTSYLGAVFQLRQGDEIFVKVSNLTLLTSDPKSNYFGLFKIN
;
A
#
# COMPACT_ATOMS: atom_id res chain seq x y z
N MET A 1 -11.90 22.16 2.92
CA MET A 1 -10.88 21.52 3.79
C MET A 1 -9.68 21.17 2.90
N PRO A 2 -8.43 21.45 3.29
CA PRO A 2 -7.27 21.02 2.50
C PRO A 2 -7.18 19.49 2.48
N SER A 3 -6.92 18.92 1.30
CA SER A 3 -6.72 17.49 1.08
C SER A 3 -5.23 17.16 1.05
N ASN A 4 -4.88 15.90 1.30
CA ASN A 4 -3.55 15.37 1.07
C ASN A 4 -3.69 14.13 0.18
N THR A 5 -2.89 14.04 -0.87
CA THR A 5 -2.81 12.87 -1.75
C THR A 5 -1.35 12.64 -2.08
N ILE A 6 -0.82 11.46 -1.77
CA ILE A 6 0.52 11.06 -2.20
C ILE A 6 0.43 9.90 -3.17
N LYS A 7 1.37 9.85 -4.10
CA LYS A 7 1.36 8.97 -5.29
C LYS A 7 2.56 8.05 -5.22
N ALA A 8 2.45 6.80 -5.67
CA ALA A 8 3.63 5.93 -5.65
C ALA A 8 4.73 6.49 -6.58
N PRO A 9 6.02 6.26 -6.27
CA PRO A 9 7.09 6.55 -7.19
C PRO A 9 6.95 5.71 -8.47
N TYR A 10 7.52 6.21 -9.56
CA TYR A 10 7.58 5.50 -10.84
C TYR A 10 8.37 4.19 -10.78
N CYS A 11 9.12 3.94 -9.70
CA CYS A 11 9.84 2.70 -9.45
C CYS A 11 9.67 2.33 -7.98
N LEU A 12 8.84 1.33 -7.69
CA LEU A 12 8.74 0.69 -6.39
C LEU A 12 9.76 -0.46 -6.36
N ARG A 13 11.01 -0.18 -5.96
CA ARG A 13 11.98 -1.22 -5.64
C ARG A 13 12.72 -0.82 -4.38
N ASP A 14 12.34 -1.43 -3.27
CA ASP A 14 13.24 -1.52 -2.13
C ASP A 14 14.34 -2.52 -2.50
N LYS A 15 15.60 -2.17 -2.19
CA LYS A 15 16.80 -2.85 -2.69
C LYS A 15 17.32 -3.95 -1.78
N ASP A 16 16.62 -4.30 -0.70
CA ASP A 16 17.25 -5.03 0.41
C ASP A 16 16.38 -6.16 1.03
N ASP A 17 15.65 -6.95 0.24
CA ASP A 17 14.90 -8.12 0.75
C ASP A 17 14.97 -9.33 -0.22
N ASP A 18 16.17 -9.65 -0.74
CA ASP A 18 16.37 -10.78 -1.67
C ASP A 18 16.48 -12.16 -0.99
N ASP A 19 16.37 -12.28 0.35
CA ASP A 19 16.51 -13.56 1.06
C ASP A 19 15.52 -13.67 2.25
N ASP A 20 14.21 -13.71 2.00
CA ASP A 20 13.26 -14.16 3.03
C ASP A 20 12.14 -14.97 2.38
N ASP A 21 12.05 -16.25 2.74
CA ASP A 21 11.04 -17.20 2.28
C ASP A 21 9.65 -16.56 2.29
N ASP A 22 8.85 -16.80 1.24
CA ASP A 22 7.51 -16.19 1.11
C ASP A 22 6.54 -16.77 2.14
N VAL A 23 6.53 -16.16 3.33
CA VAL A 23 5.65 -16.54 4.43
C VAL A 23 4.24 -15.97 4.18
N PRO A 24 3.18 -16.81 4.21
CA PRO A 24 1.80 -16.35 4.14
C PRO A 24 1.53 -15.25 5.18
N GLY A 25 1.00 -14.11 4.74
CA GLY A 25 0.69 -12.98 5.61
C GLY A 25 1.83 -11.98 5.80
N LYS A 26 2.89 -12.03 4.98
CA LYS A 26 3.90 -10.95 4.88
C LYS A 26 3.21 -9.61 4.62
N GLN A 27 3.60 -8.58 5.36
CA GLN A 27 3.08 -7.22 5.20
C GLN A 27 4.23 -6.23 5.10
N ILE A 28 4.41 -5.67 3.90
CA ILE A 28 5.52 -4.80 3.57
C ILE A 28 5.01 -3.37 3.48
N THR A 29 5.68 -2.44 4.16
CA THR A 29 5.32 -1.01 4.13
C THR A 29 5.77 -0.38 2.83
N ILE A 30 4.92 0.40 2.18
CA ILE A 30 5.36 1.24 1.05
C ILE A 30 6.09 2.46 1.63
N GLY A 31 7.42 2.40 1.61
CA GLY A 31 8.29 3.36 2.30
C GLY A 31 8.46 4.72 1.62
N GLU A 32 8.24 4.81 0.30
CA GLU A 32 8.41 6.05 -0.47
C GLU A 32 7.19 6.39 -1.32
N TRP A 33 6.85 7.67 -1.32
CA TRP A 33 5.73 8.24 -2.06
C TRP A 33 6.13 9.61 -2.61
N ILE A 34 5.64 9.96 -3.79
CA ILE A 34 5.67 11.30 -4.35
C ILE A 34 4.63 12.16 -3.61
N TYR A 35 5.09 13.22 -2.94
CA TYR A 35 4.24 14.08 -2.10
C TYR A 35 4.40 15.59 -2.34
N ASN A 36 5.30 16.01 -3.23
CA ASN A 36 5.63 17.41 -3.49
C ASN A 36 5.82 17.74 -4.99
N ARG A 37 5.36 16.88 -5.88
CA ARG A 37 5.41 17.05 -7.34
C ARG A 37 4.31 16.23 -8.02
N ASP A 38 4.12 16.46 -9.31
CA ASP A 38 3.06 15.85 -10.12
C ASP A 38 1.66 16.10 -9.52
N LEU A 39 0.87 15.04 -9.36
CA LEU A 39 -0.45 15.07 -8.70
C LEU A 39 -0.36 14.76 -7.18
N GLY A 40 0.85 14.58 -6.64
CA GLY A 40 1.10 14.30 -5.23
C GLY A 40 1.35 15.58 -4.46
N PHE A 41 0.56 15.82 -3.41
CA PHE A 41 0.67 17.01 -2.57
C PHE A 41 0.31 16.72 -1.11
N ILE A 42 1.02 17.42 -0.22
CA ILE A 42 0.69 17.53 1.21
C ILE A 42 0.47 18.99 1.58
N GLN A 43 -0.67 19.25 2.21
CA GLN A 43 -1.06 20.54 2.76
C GLN A 43 -1.36 20.40 4.25
N ARG A 44 -0.62 21.15 5.07
CA ARG A 44 -0.78 21.23 6.54
C ARG A 44 -0.57 19.93 7.32
N ALA A 45 -0.22 18.82 6.68
CA ALA A 45 0.28 17.60 7.33
C ALA A 45 1.81 17.49 7.15
N LYS A 46 2.44 16.52 7.82
CA LYS A 46 3.87 16.20 7.63
C LYS A 46 4.00 14.84 6.95
N TYR A 47 5.06 14.67 6.18
CA TYR A 47 5.45 13.39 5.58
C TYR A 47 6.73 12.87 6.25
N ARG A 48 6.77 11.58 6.58
CA ARG A 48 7.94 10.91 7.18
C ARG A 48 7.99 9.47 6.72
N HIS A 49 9.01 9.08 5.96
CA HIS A 49 9.28 7.68 5.55
C HIS A 49 8.02 6.91 5.11
N GLY A 50 7.28 7.47 4.15
CA GLY A 50 6.07 6.84 3.62
C GLY A 50 4.79 7.07 4.41
N ARG A 51 4.85 7.86 5.47
CA ARG A 51 3.73 8.09 6.39
C ARG A 51 3.24 9.53 6.35
N ILE A 52 1.92 9.72 6.43
CA ILE A 52 1.29 11.03 6.65
C ILE A 52 1.03 11.21 8.16
N VAL A 53 1.65 12.22 8.77
CA VAL A 53 1.46 12.54 10.19
C VAL A 53 0.28 13.49 10.36
N ILE A 54 -0.68 13.09 11.17
CA ILE A 54 -1.91 13.83 11.44
C ILE A 54 -1.59 15.12 12.20
N PRO A 55 -1.92 16.30 11.65
CA PRO A 55 -1.51 17.57 12.22
C PRO A 55 -2.37 18.02 13.40
N SER A 56 -3.61 17.57 13.48
CA SER A 56 -4.57 17.94 14.53
C SER A 56 -5.59 16.83 14.75
N THR A 57 -6.04 16.64 16.00
CA THR A 57 -7.08 15.67 16.34
C THR A 57 -8.39 16.00 15.62
N GLY A 58 -9.10 14.99 15.12
CA GLY A 58 -10.41 15.15 14.49
C GLY A 58 -10.83 13.95 13.66
N VAL A 59 -11.90 14.12 12.88
CA VAL A 59 -12.41 13.08 11.98
C VAL A 59 -11.76 13.24 10.60
N TYR A 60 -11.18 12.16 10.10
CA TYR A 60 -10.53 12.12 8.78
C TYR A 60 -11.17 11.06 7.91
N PHE A 61 -11.39 11.39 6.64
CA PHE A 61 -11.56 10.38 5.61
C PHE A 61 -10.18 10.00 5.08
N ILE A 62 -9.88 8.70 5.09
CA ILE A 62 -8.64 8.14 4.55
C ILE A 62 -9.03 7.30 3.34
N TYR A 63 -8.24 7.37 2.28
CA TYR A 63 -8.40 6.52 1.10
C TYR A 63 -7.05 6.04 0.57
N SER A 64 -7.06 4.87 -0.05
CA SER A 64 -5.88 4.28 -0.67
C SER A 64 -6.30 3.43 -1.86
N GLN A 65 -5.53 3.48 -2.93
CA GLN A 65 -5.60 2.56 -4.06
C GLN A 65 -4.22 1.97 -4.29
N VAL A 66 -4.16 0.65 -4.50
CA VAL A 66 -2.98 -0.05 -4.99
C VAL A 66 -3.38 -1.03 -6.07
N SER A 67 -2.55 -1.15 -7.10
CA SER A 67 -2.77 -2.03 -8.25
C SER A 67 -1.59 -2.98 -8.39
N PHE A 68 -1.89 -4.27 -8.26
CA PHE A 68 -0.98 -5.37 -8.47
C PHE A 68 -1.09 -5.88 -9.91
N LEU A 69 0.04 -6.12 -10.55
CA LEU A 69 0.17 -6.73 -11.87
C LEU A 69 1.26 -7.79 -11.81
N GLU A 70 0.90 -9.02 -12.18
CA GLU A 70 1.85 -10.11 -12.37
C GLU A 70 1.77 -10.57 -13.82
N VAL A 71 2.92 -10.65 -14.46
CA VAL A 71 3.05 -11.13 -15.83
C VAL A 71 3.64 -12.52 -15.78
N VAL A 72 2.94 -13.50 -16.36
CA VAL A 72 3.37 -14.90 -16.40
C VAL A 72 4.10 -15.11 -17.72
N ASP A 73 5.40 -15.38 -17.66
CA ASP A 73 6.22 -15.57 -18.85
C ASP A 73 5.96 -16.96 -19.47
N ILE A 74 5.12 -17.02 -20.50
CA ILE A 74 4.72 -18.28 -21.19
C ILE A 74 5.90 -18.88 -22.00
N LYS A 75 7.03 -18.18 -22.13
CA LYS A 75 8.18 -18.61 -22.95
C LYS A 75 9.09 -19.65 -22.29
N GLN A 76 8.95 -19.96 -21.01
CA GLN A 76 9.67 -21.08 -20.40
C GLN A 76 8.91 -22.39 -20.65
N GLY A 77 9.15 -22.98 -21.83
CA GLY A 77 8.75 -24.35 -22.11
C GLY A 77 9.25 -25.30 -21.00
N ASN A 78 8.34 -26.07 -20.42
CA ASN A 78 8.59 -27.17 -19.48
C ASN A 78 9.32 -26.86 -18.16
N SER A 79 9.44 -25.60 -17.77
CA SER A 79 9.87 -25.26 -16.40
C SER A 79 8.62 -25.02 -15.56
N LYS A 80 8.59 -25.49 -14.31
CA LYS A 80 7.48 -25.35 -13.36
C LYS A 80 6.78 -23.99 -13.53
N PRO A 81 5.43 -23.91 -13.40
CA PRO A 81 4.77 -22.60 -13.32
C PRO A 81 5.56 -21.76 -12.32
N PRO A 82 5.89 -20.49 -12.63
CA PRO A 82 6.60 -19.64 -11.69
C PRO A 82 5.85 -19.80 -10.38
N SER A 83 6.53 -20.33 -9.36
CA SER A 83 5.94 -20.56 -8.05
C SER A 83 5.26 -19.25 -7.72
N THR A 84 3.93 -19.22 -7.72
CA THR A 84 3.18 -18.01 -7.44
C THR A 84 3.50 -17.68 -6.00
N THR A 85 4.53 -16.86 -5.80
CA THR A 85 5.29 -16.88 -4.55
C THR A 85 4.36 -16.46 -3.41
N SER A 86 3.48 -15.49 -3.66
CA SER A 86 2.48 -15.04 -2.69
C SER A 86 1.08 -15.55 -3.07
N PRO A 87 0.44 -16.44 -2.28
CA PRO A 87 -0.88 -17.02 -2.59
C PRO A 87 -2.04 -16.02 -2.46
N SER A 88 -1.78 -14.87 -1.85
CA SER A 88 -2.75 -13.79 -1.68
C SER A 88 -2.16 -12.42 -1.98
N LEU A 89 -3.00 -11.53 -2.49
CA LEU A 89 -2.71 -10.11 -2.64
C LEU A 89 -3.50 -9.35 -1.59
N SER A 90 -2.79 -8.57 -0.77
CA SER A 90 -3.38 -7.88 0.36
C SER A 90 -2.97 -6.41 0.38
N HIS A 91 -3.91 -5.56 0.77
CA HIS A 91 -3.77 -4.12 0.86
C HIS A 91 -4.30 -3.68 2.21
N TYR A 92 -3.50 -2.90 2.94
CA TYR A 92 -3.81 -2.48 4.30
C TYR A 92 -3.59 -0.98 4.48
N LEU A 93 -4.51 -0.34 5.18
CA LEU A 93 -4.30 0.96 5.80
C LEU A 93 -3.97 0.76 7.27
N TYR A 94 -2.88 1.38 7.71
CA TYR A 94 -2.38 1.30 9.07
C TYR A 94 -2.30 2.66 9.73
N ARG A 95 -2.35 2.63 11.06
CA ARG A 95 -1.98 3.73 11.94
C ARG A 95 -0.82 3.31 12.83
N TYR A 96 0.06 4.25 13.14
CA TYR A 96 1.03 4.16 14.22
C TYR A 96 0.92 5.35 15.18
N ASN A 97 0.87 5.06 16.48
CA ASN A 97 1.14 6.02 17.55
C ASN A 97 1.46 5.25 18.85
N LEU A 98 2.55 5.61 19.53
CA LEU A 98 3.03 4.94 20.76
C LEU A 98 2.00 4.92 21.91
N ILE A 99 1.00 5.80 21.87
CA ILE A 99 -0.08 5.83 22.86
C ILE A 99 -1.03 4.62 22.73
N TYR A 100 -1.04 3.92 21.60
CA TYR A 100 -1.90 2.75 21.39
C TYR A 100 -1.19 1.47 21.87
N PRO A 101 -1.95 0.43 22.28
CA PRO A 101 -1.39 -0.85 22.72
C PRO A 101 -0.55 -1.57 21.64
N HIS A 102 0.09 -2.68 22.04
CA HIS A 102 0.79 -3.60 21.12
C HIS A 102 1.90 -2.93 20.27
N GLY A 103 2.63 -1.98 20.84
CA GLY A 103 3.71 -1.27 20.14
C GLY A 103 3.23 -0.11 19.26
N GLY A 104 1.94 0.23 19.33
CA GLY A 104 1.38 1.43 18.73
C GLY A 104 0.93 1.29 17.27
N GLU A 105 1.21 0.17 16.62
CA GLU A 105 0.81 -0.12 15.25
C GLU A 105 -0.53 -0.87 15.20
N GLU A 106 -1.48 -0.39 14.40
CA GLU A 106 -2.83 -0.96 14.30
C GLU A 106 -3.36 -0.89 12.85
N THR A 107 -3.97 -1.99 12.39
CA THR A 107 -4.67 -2.04 11.09
C THR A 107 -6.00 -1.28 11.18
N LEU A 108 -6.21 -0.31 10.29
CA LEU A 108 -7.47 0.43 10.20
C LEU A 108 -8.46 -0.22 9.24
N ILE A 109 -7.99 -0.60 8.04
CA ILE A 109 -8.78 -1.26 7.01
C ILE A 109 -7.89 -2.25 6.27
N GLN A 110 -8.45 -3.38 5.85
CA GLN A 110 -7.76 -4.35 5.00
C GLN A 110 -8.67 -4.86 3.90
N ASN A 111 -8.06 -5.22 2.77
CA ASN A 111 -8.68 -6.05 1.74
C ASN A 111 -7.66 -7.10 1.28
N SER A 112 -8.11 -8.33 1.05
CA SER A 112 -7.26 -9.44 0.64
C SER A 112 -8.00 -10.32 -0.34
N ILE A 113 -7.30 -10.77 -1.38
CA ILE A 113 -7.81 -11.73 -2.36
C ILE A 113 -6.83 -12.88 -2.49
N THR A 114 -7.35 -14.09 -2.61
CA THR A 114 -6.56 -15.27 -2.98
C THR A 114 -6.40 -15.33 -4.49
N LYS A 115 -5.19 -15.63 -4.97
CA LYS A 115 -4.94 -15.75 -6.41
C LYS A 115 -5.55 -17.06 -6.92
N CYS A 116 -6.63 -16.95 -7.71
CA CYS A 116 -7.20 -18.08 -8.47
C CYS A 116 -6.88 -17.92 -9.96
N TRP A 117 -5.62 -17.99 -10.33
CA TRP A 117 -5.22 -17.79 -11.73
C TRP A 117 -5.18 -19.15 -12.43
N GLY A 118 -6.03 -19.32 -13.44
CA GLY A 118 -6.07 -20.53 -14.24
C GLY A 118 -4.77 -20.75 -15.02
N HIS A 119 -4.46 -22.02 -15.31
CA HIS A 119 -3.22 -22.47 -15.95
C HIS A 119 -2.88 -21.82 -17.31
N ASN A 120 -3.84 -21.16 -17.97
CA ASN A 120 -3.67 -20.55 -19.30
C ASN A 120 -3.67 -19.01 -19.28
N LYS A 121 -3.45 -18.35 -18.14
CA LYS A 121 -3.38 -16.89 -18.08
C LYS A 121 -1.97 -16.38 -18.32
N SER A 122 -1.85 -15.38 -19.20
CA SER A 122 -0.59 -14.66 -19.47
C SER A 122 -0.30 -13.54 -18.46
N PHE A 123 -1.32 -13.06 -17.75
CA PHE A 123 -1.17 -12.06 -16.68
C PHE A 123 -2.32 -12.13 -15.68
N GLY A 124 -2.08 -11.58 -14.49
CA GLY A 124 -3.08 -11.35 -13.45
C GLY A 124 -3.00 -9.91 -12.97
N GLU A 125 -4.15 -9.23 -12.90
CA GLU A 125 -4.26 -7.86 -12.40
C GLU A 125 -5.28 -7.82 -11.27
N TYR A 126 -4.96 -7.07 -10.21
CA TYR A 126 -5.86 -6.82 -9.10
C TYR A 126 -5.65 -5.40 -8.58
N THR A 127 -6.70 -4.58 -8.64
CA THR A 127 -6.71 -3.25 -8.04
C THR A 127 -7.58 -3.26 -6.80
N SER A 128 -7.03 -2.80 -5.69
CA SER A 128 -7.72 -2.69 -4.41
C SER A 128 -7.88 -1.21 -4.04
N TYR A 129 -9.12 -0.79 -3.77
CA TYR A 129 -9.43 0.51 -3.21
C TYR A 129 -9.97 0.35 -1.79
N LEU A 130 -9.42 1.11 -0.86
CA LEU A 130 -9.86 1.21 0.52
C LEU A 130 -10.25 2.65 0.84
N GLY A 131 -11.30 2.84 1.62
CA GLY A 131 -11.58 4.12 2.21
C GLY A 131 -12.59 4.04 3.36
N ALA A 132 -12.31 4.77 4.44
CA ALA A 132 -13.23 4.90 5.57
C ALA A 132 -12.94 6.17 6.38
N VAL A 133 -13.82 6.43 7.33
CA VAL A 133 -13.75 7.57 8.24
C VAL A 133 -13.23 7.10 9.60
N PHE A 134 -12.24 7.80 10.15
CA PHE A 134 -11.67 7.52 11.46
C PHE A 134 -11.52 8.78 12.31
N GLN A 135 -11.70 8.62 13.62
CA GLN A 135 -11.24 9.60 14.59
C GLN A 135 -9.74 9.40 14.82
N LEU A 136 -8.93 10.39 14.44
CA LEU A 136 -7.47 10.36 14.58
C LEU A 136 -7.00 11.43 15.56
N ARG A 137 -5.90 11.14 16.24
CA ARG A 137 -5.23 12.06 17.17
C ARG A 137 -4.08 12.77 16.46
N GLN A 138 -3.77 13.97 16.92
CA GLN A 138 -2.55 14.65 16.52
C GLN A 138 -1.34 13.74 16.77
N GLY A 139 -0.47 13.63 15.77
CA GLY A 139 0.72 12.77 15.84
C GLY A 139 0.50 11.33 15.37
N ASP A 140 -0.74 10.88 15.13
CA ASP A 140 -0.98 9.61 14.45
C ASP A 140 -0.27 9.59 13.08
N GLU A 141 0.39 8.50 12.75
CA GLU A 141 1.04 8.31 11.47
C GLU A 141 0.25 7.30 10.63
N ILE A 142 -0.24 7.72 9.47
CA ILE A 142 -1.02 6.87 8.54
C ILE A 142 -0.13 6.40 7.40
N PHE A 143 -0.18 5.10 7.10
CA PHE A 143 0.63 4.49 6.04
C PHE A 143 -0.04 3.25 5.45
N VAL A 144 0.55 2.77 4.35
CA VAL A 144 0.03 1.63 3.58
C VAL A 144 1.00 0.46 3.67
N LYS A 145 0.44 -0.73 3.91
CA LYS A 145 1.15 -2.01 3.74
C LYS A 145 0.52 -2.83 2.63
N VAL A 146 1.33 -3.65 1.96
CA VAL A 146 0.88 -4.60 0.94
C VAL A 146 1.52 -5.97 1.16
N SER A 147 0.96 -7.02 0.57
CA SER A 147 1.56 -8.35 0.66
C SER A 147 2.82 -8.52 -0.17
N ASN A 148 2.95 -7.78 -1.29
CA ASN A 148 4.10 -7.89 -2.19
C ASN A 148 4.34 -6.58 -2.96
N LEU A 149 5.49 -5.95 -2.74
CA LEU A 149 5.87 -4.70 -3.41
C LEU A 149 6.27 -4.91 -4.88
N THR A 150 6.86 -6.07 -5.22
CA THR A 150 7.41 -6.31 -6.57
C THR A 150 6.33 -6.43 -7.63
N LEU A 151 5.10 -6.73 -7.20
CA LEU A 151 3.92 -6.82 -8.06
C LEU A 151 3.17 -5.49 -8.20
N LEU A 152 3.55 -4.42 -7.48
CA LEU A 152 2.88 -3.13 -7.64
C LEU A 152 3.22 -2.49 -8.98
N THR A 153 2.19 -1.99 -9.66
CA THR A 153 2.35 -1.27 -10.91
C THR A 153 3.16 0.01 -10.72
N SER A 154 3.97 0.39 -11.71
CA SER A 154 4.79 1.59 -11.68
C SER A 154 4.03 2.89 -12.05
N ASP A 155 2.77 2.79 -12.46
CA ASP A 155 1.97 3.97 -12.82
C ASP A 155 1.55 4.73 -11.54
N PRO A 156 1.98 5.99 -11.35
CA PRO A 156 1.55 6.79 -10.19
C PRO A 156 0.04 7.04 -10.15
N LYS A 157 -0.68 6.89 -11.27
CA LYS A 157 -2.15 6.97 -11.29
C LYS A 157 -2.80 5.76 -10.63
N SER A 158 -2.14 4.60 -10.67
CA SER A 158 -2.67 3.33 -10.18
C SER A 158 -2.47 3.15 -8.68
N ASN A 159 -1.44 3.77 -8.10
CA ASN A 159 -1.11 3.64 -6.67
C ASN A 159 -1.04 5.01 -5.99
N TYR A 160 -1.90 5.21 -4.99
CA TYR A 160 -1.95 6.44 -4.23
C TYR A 160 -2.65 6.23 -2.90
N PHE A 161 -2.32 7.06 -1.91
CA PHE A 161 -3.15 7.17 -0.72
C PHE A 161 -3.20 8.60 -0.23
N GLY A 162 -4.21 8.92 0.55
CA GLY A 162 -4.42 10.28 1.00
C GLY A 162 -5.46 10.36 2.10
N LEU A 163 -5.59 11.57 2.62
CA LEU A 163 -6.56 11.87 3.67
C LEU A 163 -6.94 13.34 3.67
N PHE A 164 -8.14 13.62 4.15
CA PHE A 164 -8.58 14.97 4.46
C PHE A 164 -9.43 14.98 5.73
N LYS A 165 -9.33 16.08 6.48
CA LYS A 165 -10.13 16.30 7.68
C LYS A 165 -11.56 16.66 7.26
N ILE A 166 -12.56 16.04 7.89
CA ILE A 166 -13.99 16.31 7.64
C ILE A 166 -14.48 17.47 8.52
N ASN A 167 -14.02 17.54 9.78
CA ASN A 167 -14.38 18.57 10.75
C ASN A 167 -13.22 18.94 11.67
#